data_AF-A0A962HVN8-F1
#
_entry.id   AF-A0A962HVN8-F1
#
_cell.length_a   1.000
_cell.length_b   1.000
_cell.length_c   1.000
_cell.angle_alpha   90.00
_cell.angle_beta   90.00
_cell.angle_gamma   90.00
#
_symmetry.space_group_name_H-M   'P 1'
#
loop_
_entity.id
_entity.type
_entity.pdbx_description
1 polymer ?
#
loop_
_entity_poly.entity_id
_entity_poly.type
_entity_poly.pdbx_seq_one_letter_code
_entity_poly.pdbx_strand_id
1 'polypeptide(L)'
;MMVRFAALAWFTFTCAAFGATASANGAASRPGQLTVSVLWDDAMTNQQAGVWMGYLFARVQYVSDHAPEYPNVPGIVQARFAEEVHARSEAVEIYRDLRARKPNMANDYFDELERVYAAGFMSEYVWRYLKRAEWTQPATKLRESEFERWAQEQIPNHHAVTRGRIVLAAK
;
A
#
# COMPACT_ATOMS: atom_id res chain seq x y z
N MET A 1 51.94 -13.69 -27.96
CA MET A 1 50.69 -14.17 -28.58
C MET A 1 50.46 -15.61 -28.14
N MET A 2 49.60 -15.82 -27.14
CA MET A 2 49.03 -17.13 -26.77
C MET A 2 47.86 -16.83 -25.83
N VAL A 3 46.65 -16.84 -26.39
CA VAL A 3 45.39 -16.60 -25.68
C VAL A 3 44.95 -17.93 -25.07
N ARG A 4 44.74 -17.97 -23.76
CA ARG A 4 44.10 -19.09 -23.06
C ARG A 4 42.65 -18.73 -22.80
N PHE A 5 41.75 -19.31 -23.57
CA PHE A 5 40.32 -19.33 -23.28
C PHE A 5 40.03 -20.45 -22.27
N ALA A 6 39.50 -20.09 -21.10
CA ALA A 6 38.98 -21.04 -20.14
C ALA A 6 37.50 -21.33 -20.45
N ALA A 7 37.18 -22.62 -20.49
CA ALA A 7 35.93 -23.18 -20.97
C ALA A 7 34.72 -22.80 -20.09
N LEU A 8 33.61 -22.45 -20.75
CA LEU A 8 32.27 -22.46 -20.16
C LEU A 8 31.89 -23.90 -19.83
N ALA A 9 31.59 -24.19 -18.56
CA ALA A 9 30.92 -25.40 -18.16
C ALA A 9 29.40 -25.21 -18.32
N TRP A 10 28.81 -25.89 -19.30
CA TRP A 10 27.36 -26.04 -19.41
C TRP A 10 26.95 -27.27 -18.59
N PHE A 11 26.15 -27.06 -17.54
CA PHE A 11 25.47 -28.16 -16.87
C PHE A 11 24.18 -28.46 -17.61
N THR A 12 24.18 -29.50 -18.44
CA THR A 12 22.95 -30.15 -18.89
C THR A 12 22.54 -31.20 -17.86
N PHE A 13 21.42 -30.97 -17.18
CA PHE A 13 20.70 -32.02 -16.46
C PHE A 13 19.57 -32.54 -17.35
N THR A 14 19.61 -33.82 -17.68
CA THR A 14 18.50 -34.51 -18.34
C THR A 14 18.11 -35.76 -17.56
N CYS A 15 16.80 -36.04 -17.63
CA CYS A 15 16.06 -37.27 -17.33
C CYS A 15 15.63 -37.55 -15.88
N ALA A 16 14.34 -37.28 -15.64
CA ALA A 16 13.38 -38.37 -15.42
C ALA A 16 12.03 -38.00 -16.07
N ALA A 17 11.61 -38.81 -17.06
CA ALA A 17 10.27 -38.74 -17.62
C ALA A 17 9.27 -39.32 -16.60
N PHE A 18 8.56 -38.45 -15.89
CA PHE A 18 7.30 -38.80 -15.25
C PHE A 18 6.17 -38.29 -16.14
N GLY A 19 5.28 -39.19 -16.54
CA GLY A 19 4.12 -38.88 -17.37
C GLY A 19 3.25 -37.82 -16.70
N ALA A 20 3.33 -36.59 -17.21
CA ALA A 20 2.28 -35.61 -16.98
C ALA A 20 1.11 -35.97 -17.89
N THR A 21 0.17 -36.77 -17.36
CA THR A 21 -1.20 -36.73 -17.86
C THR A 21 -1.61 -35.26 -17.91
N ALA A 22 -1.89 -34.75 -19.11
CA ALA A 22 -2.50 -33.46 -19.30
C ALA A 22 -3.87 -33.48 -18.61
N SER A 23 -3.89 -33.08 -17.34
CA SER A 23 -5.13 -32.74 -16.66
C SER A 23 -5.55 -31.41 -17.24
N ALA A 24 -6.41 -31.46 -18.25
CA ALA A 24 -7.26 -30.35 -18.64
C ALA A 24 -8.19 -30.03 -17.47
N ASN A 25 -7.64 -29.46 -16.40
CA ASN A 25 -8.44 -28.84 -15.37
C ASN A 25 -8.87 -27.50 -15.94
N GLY A 26 -10.04 -27.49 -16.56
CA GLY A 26 -10.81 -26.28 -16.74
C GLY A 26 -10.78 -25.51 -15.43
N ALA A 27 -10.30 -24.28 -15.48
CA ALA A 27 -10.30 -23.36 -14.36
C ALA A 27 -11.75 -22.99 -14.07
N ALA A 28 -12.51 -23.90 -13.47
CA ALA A 28 -13.72 -23.58 -12.78
C ALA A 28 -13.32 -22.66 -11.64
N SER A 29 -13.65 -21.38 -11.76
CA SER A 29 -13.55 -20.41 -10.67
C SER A 29 -14.18 -21.02 -9.43
N ARG A 30 -13.39 -21.19 -8.37
CA ARG A 30 -13.94 -21.68 -7.09
C ARG A 30 -15.00 -20.68 -6.65
N PRO A 31 -16.24 -21.10 -6.33
CA PRO A 31 -17.22 -20.20 -5.73
C PRO A 31 -16.61 -19.61 -4.46
N GLY A 32 -16.51 -18.28 -4.41
CA GLY A 32 -15.88 -17.54 -3.31
C GLY A 32 -14.48 -16.96 -3.60
N GLN A 33 -13.94 -17.09 -4.82
CA GLN A 33 -12.67 -16.44 -5.18
C GLN A 33 -12.93 -15.02 -5.70
N LEU A 34 -12.60 -14.00 -4.89
CA LEU A 34 -12.63 -12.60 -5.29
C LEU A 34 -11.28 -12.16 -5.87
N THR A 35 -11.31 -11.24 -6.83
CA THR A 35 -10.12 -10.58 -7.38
C THR A 35 -9.96 -9.21 -6.73
N VAL A 36 -8.73 -8.86 -6.35
CA VAL A 36 -8.39 -7.54 -5.83
C VAL A 36 -7.96 -6.64 -6.98
N SER A 37 -8.72 -5.58 -7.22
CA SER A 37 -8.41 -4.55 -8.21
C SER A 37 -8.02 -3.25 -7.50
N VAL A 38 -6.93 -2.64 -7.94
CA VAL A 38 -6.48 -1.33 -7.47
C VAL A 38 -6.91 -0.30 -8.52
N LEU A 39 -7.76 0.64 -8.11
CA LEU A 39 -8.21 1.76 -8.95
C LEU A 39 -7.60 3.05 -8.42
N TRP A 40 -6.97 3.85 -9.28
CA TRP A 40 -6.40 5.15 -8.92
C TRP A 40 -6.89 6.27 -9.83
N ASP A 41 -6.67 7.51 -9.41
CA ASP A 41 -7.06 8.73 -10.10
C ASP A 41 -6.04 9.13 -11.19
N ASP A 42 -6.54 9.57 -12.36
CA ASP A 42 -5.72 10.04 -13.48
C ASP A 42 -4.99 11.36 -13.18
N ALA A 43 -5.45 12.12 -12.19
CA ALA A 43 -4.76 13.33 -11.71
C ALA A 43 -3.45 13.02 -10.94
N MET A 44 -3.10 11.75 -10.76
CA MET A 44 -1.85 11.32 -10.14
C MET A 44 -0.68 11.60 -11.07
N THR A 45 0.20 12.52 -10.69
CA THR A 45 1.41 12.78 -11.47
C THR A 45 2.32 11.55 -11.47
N ASN A 46 3.07 11.35 -12.56
CA ASN A 46 4.06 10.25 -12.66
C ASN A 46 5.06 10.23 -11.49
N GLN A 47 5.32 11.38 -10.86
CA GLN A 47 6.23 11.48 -9.73
C GLN A 47 5.64 10.89 -8.44
N GLN A 48 4.33 11.00 -8.23
CA GLN A 48 3.64 10.52 -7.01
C GLN A 48 3.12 9.10 -7.15
N ALA A 49 3.03 8.58 -8.39
CA ALA A 49 2.44 7.28 -8.68
C ALA A 49 3.06 6.14 -7.87
N GLY A 50 4.39 6.13 -7.71
CA GLY A 50 5.09 5.11 -6.92
C GLY A 50 4.65 5.11 -5.44
N VAL A 51 4.48 6.28 -4.83
CA VAL A 51 4.09 6.40 -3.42
C VAL A 51 2.64 5.96 -3.22
N TRP A 52 1.73 6.44 -4.07
CA TRP A 52 0.32 6.06 -3.98
C TRP A 52 0.09 4.58 -4.27
N MET A 53 0.85 3.99 -5.21
CA MET A 53 0.82 2.54 -5.41
C MET A 53 1.33 1.79 -4.19
N GLY A 54 2.41 2.28 -3.58
CA GLY A 54 2.91 1.77 -2.30
C GLY A 54 1.84 1.77 -1.20
N TYR A 55 1.16 2.91 -1.01
CA TYR A 55 0.02 3.04 -0.10
C TYR A 55 -1.08 2.01 -0.39
N LEU A 56 -1.49 1.85 -1.67
CA LEU A 56 -2.56 0.92 -2.04
C LEU A 56 -2.13 -0.53 -1.82
N PHE A 57 -0.87 -0.89 -2.08
CA PHE A 57 -0.37 -2.23 -1.77
C PHE A 57 -0.26 -2.49 -0.27
N ALA A 58 0.16 -1.51 0.52
CA ALA A 58 0.15 -1.63 1.99
C ALA A 58 -1.27 -1.88 2.51
N ARG A 59 -2.28 -1.22 1.93
CA ARG A 59 -3.68 -1.51 2.24
C ARG A 59 -4.11 -2.91 1.83
N VAL A 60 -3.75 -3.37 0.61
CA VAL A 60 -4.06 -4.74 0.16
C VAL A 60 -3.43 -5.77 1.10
N GLN A 61 -2.17 -5.57 1.48
CA GLN A 61 -1.46 -6.43 2.42
C GLN A 61 -2.17 -6.45 3.78
N TYR A 62 -2.52 -5.29 4.32
CA TYR A 62 -3.24 -5.19 5.58
C TYR A 62 -4.58 -5.96 5.54
N VAL A 63 -5.38 -5.76 4.49
CA VAL A 63 -6.66 -6.46 4.30
C VAL A 63 -6.45 -7.98 4.21
N SER A 64 -5.39 -8.43 3.53
CA SER A 64 -5.03 -9.85 3.45
C SER A 64 -4.67 -10.43 4.82
N ASP A 65 -3.85 -9.72 5.59
CA ASP A 65 -3.39 -10.17 6.92
C ASP A 65 -4.51 -10.14 7.97
N HIS A 66 -5.52 -9.29 7.76
CA HIS A 66 -6.67 -9.11 8.65
C HIS A 66 -7.98 -9.55 7.99
N ALA A 67 -7.93 -10.51 7.06
CA ALA A 67 -9.09 -10.94 6.27
C ALA A 67 -10.38 -11.21 7.07
N PRO A 68 -10.34 -11.81 8.29
CA PRO A 68 -11.55 -12.01 9.11
C PRO A 68 -12.29 -10.72 9.50
N GLU A 69 -11.62 -9.57 9.45
CA GLU A 69 -12.21 -8.26 9.75
C GLU A 69 -12.99 -7.66 8.56
N TYR A 70 -12.80 -8.18 7.35
CA TYR A 70 -13.38 -7.60 6.15
C TYR A 70 -14.53 -8.45 5.60
N PRO A 71 -15.65 -7.82 5.18
CA PRO A 71 -16.69 -8.53 4.45
C PRO A 71 -16.11 -9.13 3.17
N ASN A 72 -16.22 -10.45 3.00
CA ASN A 72 -15.79 -11.14 1.79
C ASN A 72 -16.87 -11.05 0.69
N VAL A 73 -17.22 -9.82 0.30
CA VAL A 73 -18.23 -9.53 -0.72
C VAL A 73 -17.69 -8.57 -1.77
N PRO A 74 -18.15 -8.63 -3.03
CA PRO A 74 -17.75 -7.67 -4.04
C PRO A 74 -18.08 -6.22 -3.64
N GLY A 75 -17.17 -5.29 -3.94
CA GLY A 75 -17.35 -3.88 -3.65
C GLY A 75 -16.05 -3.15 -3.30
N ILE A 76 -16.17 -1.85 -3.01
CA ILE A 76 -15.05 -1.04 -2.54
C ILE A 76 -14.70 -1.45 -1.11
N VAL A 77 -13.44 -1.79 -0.88
CA VAL A 77 -12.92 -2.07 0.47
C VAL A 77 -12.79 -0.74 1.21
N GLN A 78 -13.68 -0.54 2.19
CA GLN A 78 -13.64 0.62 3.06
C GLN A 78 -12.51 0.46 4.06
N ALA A 79 -11.63 1.46 4.10
CA ALA A 79 -10.47 1.41 4.97
C ALA A 79 -10.88 1.45 6.44
N ARG A 80 -10.22 0.64 7.26
CA ARG A 80 -10.33 0.71 8.73
C ARG A 80 -9.33 1.72 9.30
N PHE A 81 -9.55 2.15 10.53
CA PHE A 81 -8.66 3.12 11.20
C PHE A 81 -7.20 2.63 11.24
N ALA A 82 -6.97 1.42 11.74
CA ALA A 82 -5.63 0.84 11.84
C ALA A 82 -4.98 0.58 10.46
N GLU A 83 -5.77 0.22 9.46
CA GLU A 83 -5.32 0.09 8.07
C GLU A 83 -4.80 1.43 7.51
N GLU A 84 -5.53 2.53 7.70
CA GLU A 84 -5.09 3.85 7.24
C GLU A 84 -3.82 4.32 7.96
N VAL A 85 -3.71 4.09 9.28
CA VAL A 85 -2.50 4.41 10.04
C VAL A 85 -1.30 3.64 9.50
N HIS A 86 -1.46 2.33 9.28
CA HIS A 86 -0.42 1.48 8.72
C HIS A 86 -0.04 1.93 7.29
N ALA A 87 -1.00 1.98 6.37
CA ALA A 87 -0.71 2.25 4.97
C ALA A 87 -0.12 3.64 4.73
N ARG A 88 -0.51 4.64 5.52
CA ARG A 88 0.07 6.00 5.42
C ARG A 88 1.45 6.09 6.02
N SER A 89 1.74 5.31 7.05
CA SER A 89 3.10 5.15 7.57
C SER A 89 4.02 4.55 6.51
N GLU A 90 3.60 3.45 5.86
CA GLU A 90 4.35 2.83 4.76
C GLU A 90 4.54 3.81 3.58
N ALA A 91 3.50 4.59 3.25
CA ALA A 91 3.59 5.60 2.19
C ALA A 91 4.66 6.66 2.48
N VAL A 92 4.79 7.10 3.73
CA VAL A 92 5.84 8.06 4.14
C VAL A 92 7.24 7.44 3.98
N GLU A 93 7.44 6.19 4.39
CA GLU A 93 8.73 5.51 4.23
C GLU A 93 9.10 5.34 2.75
N ILE A 94 8.14 4.93 1.91
CA ILE A 94 8.33 4.86 0.46
C ILE A 94 8.65 6.25 -0.13
N TYR A 95 7.96 7.29 0.33
CA TYR A 95 8.23 8.66 -0.09
C TYR A 95 9.66 9.09 0.24
N ARG A 96 10.14 8.82 1.46
CA ARG A 96 11.52 9.10 1.90
C ARG A 96 12.55 8.41 1.00
N ASP A 97 12.35 7.11 0.76
CA ASP A 97 13.23 6.31 -0.08
C ASP A 97 13.30 6.82 -1.53
N LEU A 98 12.15 7.16 -2.10
CA LEU A 98 12.07 7.68 -3.46
C LEU A 98 12.70 9.08 -3.55
N ARG A 99 12.45 9.96 -2.59
CA ARG A 99 13.04 11.32 -2.53
C ARG A 99 14.56 11.27 -2.38
N ALA A 100 15.08 10.35 -1.57
CA ALA A 100 16.52 10.15 -1.43
C ALA A 100 17.21 9.76 -2.76
N ARG A 101 16.49 9.03 -3.63
CA ARG A 101 16.99 8.62 -4.96
C ARG A 101 16.69 9.63 -6.06
N LYS A 102 15.72 10.53 -5.85
CA LYS A 102 15.24 11.53 -6.81
C LYS A 102 15.12 12.89 -6.10
N PRO A 103 16.19 13.69 -6.04
CA PRO A 103 16.22 14.93 -5.26
C PRO A 103 15.15 15.96 -5.63
N ASN A 104 14.63 15.91 -6.87
CA ASN A 104 13.58 16.81 -7.36
C ASN A 104 12.15 16.30 -7.08
N MET A 105 12.00 15.22 -6.30
CA MET A 105 10.71 14.67 -5.92
C MET A 105 10.15 15.42 -4.70
N ALA A 106 9.64 16.62 -4.93
CA ALA A 106 8.93 17.41 -3.92
C ALA A 106 7.42 17.16 -4.01
N ASN A 107 6.75 17.09 -2.85
CA ASN A 107 5.30 16.99 -2.82
C ASN A 107 4.77 17.47 -1.47
N ASP A 108 4.16 18.65 -1.46
CA ASP A 108 3.64 19.31 -0.24
C ASP A 108 2.84 18.36 0.66
N TYR A 109 1.98 17.54 0.05
CA TYR A 109 1.17 16.57 0.79
C TYR A 109 2.01 15.52 1.53
N PHE A 110 2.96 14.86 0.84
CA PHE A 110 3.82 13.87 1.48
C PHE A 110 4.90 14.48 2.37
N ASP A 111 5.36 15.71 2.07
CA ASP A 111 6.25 16.47 2.94
C ASP A 111 5.56 16.82 4.28
N GLU A 112 4.28 17.17 4.25
CA GLU A 112 3.45 17.38 5.45
C GLU A 112 3.17 16.07 6.19
N LEU A 113 2.81 15.01 5.47
CA LEU A 113 2.56 13.69 6.05
C LEU A 113 3.82 13.10 6.70
N GLU A 114 5.00 13.37 6.14
CA GLU A 114 6.27 13.01 6.74
C GLU A 114 6.51 13.74 8.07
N ARG A 115 6.18 15.04 8.17
CA ARG A 115 6.26 15.79 9.44
C ARG A 115 5.35 15.17 10.50
N VAL A 116 4.13 14.80 10.12
CA VAL A 116 3.17 14.10 11.00
C VAL A 116 3.75 12.78 11.50
N TYR A 117 4.31 11.98 10.59
CA TYR A 117 4.91 10.69 10.91
C TYR A 117 6.11 10.85 11.86
N ALA A 118 7.02 11.78 11.55
CA ALA A 118 8.20 12.05 12.38
C ALA A 118 7.84 12.54 13.80
N ALA A 119 6.72 13.25 13.96
CA ALA A 119 6.22 13.69 15.26
C ALA A 119 5.45 12.59 16.02
N GLY A 120 5.26 11.40 15.43
CA GLY A 120 4.52 10.30 16.04
C GLY A 120 3.01 10.55 16.15
N PHE A 121 2.45 11.35 15.24
CA PHE A 121 1.02 11.73 15.25
C PHE A 121 0.19 11.08 14.13
N MET A 122 0.67 9.99 13.52
CA MET A 122 -0.06 9.36 12.40
C MET A 122 -1.47 8.89 12.80
N SER A 123 -1.63 8.36 14.01
CA SER A 123 -2.94 7.94 14.54
C SER A 123 -3.89 9.12 14.69
N GLU A 124 -3.44 10.22 15.29
CA GLU A 124 -4.21 11.44 15.48
C GLU A 124 -4.54 12.10 14.15
N TYR A 125 -3.62 12.08 13.19
CA TYR A 125 -3.82 12.56 11.83
C TYR A 125 -4.95 11.81 11.11
N VAL A 126 -4.88 10.48 11.10
CA VAL A 126 -5.91 9.64 10.48
C VAL A 126 -7.26 9.88 11.15
N TRP A 127 -7.29 9.97 12.49
CA TRP A 127 -8.51 10.25 13.22
C TRP A 127 -9.08 11.64 12.92
N ARG A 128 -8.24 12.67 12.82
CA ARG A 128 -8.70 14.05 12.63
C ARG A 128 -9.21 14.30 11.22
N TYR A 129 -8.50 13.78 10.21
CA TYR A 129 -8.72 14.14 8.81
C TYR A 129 -9.43 13.08 7.97
N LEU A 130 -9.38 11.81 8.39
CA LEU A 130 -9.89 10.69 7.60
C LEU A 130 -10.94 9.86 8.33
N LYS A 131 -11.33 10.28 9.54
CA LYS A 131 -12.34 9.59 10.32
C LYS A 131 -13.62 9.42 9.54
N ARG A 132 -14.12 8.19 9.61
CA ARG A 132 -15.35 7.76 8.99
C ARG A 132 -16.43 7.60 10.05
N ALA A 133 -17.70 7.72 9.65
CA ALA A 133 -18.82 7.72 10.59
C ALA A 133 -18.95 6.38 11.35
N GLU A 134 -18.57 5.28 10.69
CA GLU A 134 -18.58 3.93 11.22
C GLU A 134 -17.42 3.62 12.17
N TRP A 135 -16.39 4.48 12.25
CA TRP A 135 -15.26 4.26 13.15
C TRP A 135 -15.63 4.65 14.57
N THR A 136 -15.50 3.69 15.48
CA THR A 136 -15.49 3.95 16.91
C THR A 136 -14.12 4.49 17.34
N GLN A 137 -14.07 5.13 18.51
CA GLN A 137 -12.81 5.61 19.06
C GLN A 137 -11.83 4.45 19.21
N PRO A 138 -10.57 4.59 18.76
CA PRO A 138 -9.59 3.53 18.90
C PRO A 138 -9.35 3.21 20.38
N ALA A 139 -8.97 1.95 20.66
CA ALA A 139 -8.69 1.50 22.01
C ALA A 139 -7.53 2.28 22.66
N THR A 140 -6.56 2.72 21.85
CA THR A 140 -5.48 3.59 22.29
C THR A 140 -5.97 5.03 22.43
N LYS A 141 -5.69 5.64 23.58
CA LYS A 141 -6.01 7.04 23.82
C LYS A 141 -5.21 7.95 22.89
N LEU A 142 -5.92 8.64 21.98
CA LEU A 142 -5.36 9.61 21.05
C LEU A 142 -4.97 10.91 21.76
N ARG A 143 -3.88 11.54 21.32
CA ARG A 143 -3.39 12.83 21.83
C ARG A 143 -3.99 14.01 21.05
N GLU A 144 -5.31 14.00 20.86
CA GLU A 144 -6.01 14.89 19.91
C GLU A 144 -5.71 16.38 20.15
N SER A 145 -5.73 16.85 21.39
CA SER A 145 -5.45 18.26 21.71
C SER A 145 -3.97 18.64 21.53
N GLU A 146 -3.05 17.68 21.71
CA GLU A 146 -1.62 17.91 21.45
C GLU A 146 -1.37 17.98 19.94
N PHE A 147 -1.95 17.04 19.20
CA PHE A 147 -1.89 17.02 17.75
C PHE A 147 -2.51 18.27 17.12
N GLU A 148 -3.67 18.73 17.60
CA GLU A 148 -4.33 19.91 17.05
C GLU A 148 -3.45 21.16 17.19
N ARG A 149 -2.83 21.36 18.35
CA ARG A 149 -1.89 22.47 18.57
C ARG A 149 -0.67 22.35 17.65
N TRP A 150 -0.09 21.15 17.57
CA TRP A 150 1.04 20.88 16.69
C TRP A 150 0.70 21.10 15.21
N ALA A 151 -0.47 20.66 14.76
CA ALA A 151 -0.89 20.74 13.36
C ALA A 151 -1.13 22.19 12.90
N GLN A 152 -1.64 23.05 13.79
CA GLN A 152 -1.81 24.48 13.52
C GLN A 152 -0.49 25.19 13.18
N GLU A 153 0.62 24.72 13.75
CA GLU A 153 1.96 25.29 13.54
C GLU A 153 2.69 24.64 12.37
N GLN A 154 2.59 23.32 12.22
CA GLN A 154 3.47 22.54 11.33
C GLN A 154 2.88 22.23 9.94
N ILE A 155 1.55 22.18 9.85
CA ILE A 155 0.82 21.84 8.63
C ILE A 155 -0.43 22.73 8.47
N PRO A 156 -0.27 24.07 8.50
CA PRO A 156 -1.40 24.99 8.41
C PRO A 156 -2.11 24.83 7.06
N ASN A 157 -3.44 24.72 7.08
CA ASN A 157 -4.26 24.49 5.89
C ASN A 157 -4.06 23.12 5.21
N HIS A 158 -3.56 22.12 5.94
CA HIS A 158 -3.45 20.76 5.43
C HIS A 158 -4.80 20.21 4.96
N HIS A 159 -4.78 19.53 3.81
CA HIS A 159 -5.91 18.77 3.29
C HIS A 159 -5.50 17.32 3.05
N ALA A 160 -6.19 16.40 3.73
CA ALA A 160 -5.96 14.98 3.48
C ALA A 160 -6.45 14.57 2.10
N VAL A 161 -5.60 13.82 1.39
CA VAL A 161 -5.89 13.33 0.05
C VAL A 161 -5.81 11.80 0.05
N THR A 162 -6.64 11.17 -0.78
CA THR A 162 -6.53 9.76 -1.14
C THR A 162 -6.74 9.64 -2.65
N ARG A 163 -5.74 9.13 -3.38
CA ARG A 163 -5.77 9.05 -4.86
C ARG A 163 -6.04 7.65 -5.41
N GLY A 164 -6.61 6.76 -4.60
CA GLY A 164 -6.98 5.42 -5.06
C GLY A 164 -7.82 4.63 -4.07
N ARG A 165 -8.27 3.46 -4.52
CA ARG A 165 -9.14 2.54 -3.78
C ARG A 165 -8.89 1.10 -4.18
N ILE A 166 -9.19 0.20 -3.26
CA ILE A 166 -9.18 -1.24 -3.49
C ILE A 166 -10.63 -1.69 -3.72
N VAL A 167 -10.83 -2.54 -4.72
CA VAL A 167 -12.11 -3.15 -5.06
C VAL A 167 -11.97 -4.65 -5.07
N LEU A 168 -12.87 -5.35 -4.38
CA LEU A 168 -13.06 -6.78 -4.53
C LEU A 168 -14.08 -7.01 -5.64
N ALA A 169 -13.71 -7.77 -6.67
CA ALA A 169 -14.59 -8.13 -7.77
C ALA A 169 -14.88 -9.63 -7.74
N ALA A 170 -16.13 -10.00 -8.04
CA ALA A 170 -16.46 -11.38 -8.36
C ALA A 170 -15.70 -11.78 -9.64
N LYS A 171 -15.17 -13.00 -9.65
CA LYS A 171 -14.49 -13.57 -10.79
C LYS A 171 -15.46 -14.12 -11.83
#